data_AF-V5A3N5-F1
#
_entry.id   AF-V5A3N5-F1
#
_cell.length_a   1.000
_cell.length_b   1.000
_cell.length_c   1.000
_cell.angle_alpha   90.00
_cell.angle_beta   90.00
_cell.angle_gamma   90.00
#
_symmetry.space_group_name_H-M   'P 1'
#
loop_
_entity.id
_entity.type
_entity.pdbx_description
1 polymer ?
#
loop_
_entity_poly.entity_id
_entity_poly.type
_entity_poly.pdbx_seq_one_letter_code
_entity_poly.pdbx_strand_id
1 'polypeptide(L)'
;MKQHVPVITLFTEERNNNICYPVSTLLEPSVIATVIIGFVGSFGLYWKQQKDRRRKLRKALRSEIESCDTKPYTKAITSDEADFDGWLIPETSPFTSDIYTNNTSNIGLLSDEEIEDIVDFYSEAHMAEKEIKRAHGDRETALANNPFILINRIFQLNNQRNELLKKLDKKLGDEKIDLTSII
;
A
#
# COMPACT_ATOMS: atom_id res chain seq x y z
N MET A 1 -5.61 75.43 43.46
CA MET A 1 -5.82 74.28 44.38
C MET A 1 -4.53 73.49 44.36
N LYS A 2 -3.49 73.79 45.14
CA LYS A 2 -3.28 73.57 46.59
C LYS A 2 -3.71 72.18 47.09
N GLN A 3 -2.67 71.44 47.53
CA GLN A 3 -2.66 70.36 48.52
C GLN A 3 -3.19 69.00 48.05
N HIS A 4 -2.60 67.84 48.34
CA HIS A 4 -1.74 67.44 49.46
C HIS A 4 -0.73 66.36 49.00
N VAL A 5 0.53 66.54 49.38
CA VAL A 5 1.52 65.46 49.52
C VAL A 5 1.31 64.84 50.91
N PRO A 6 1.44 63.51 51.05
CA PRO A 6 1.96 62.93 52.27
C PRO A 6 3.27 62.16 51.98
N VAL A 7 4.36 62.67 52.58
CA VAL A 7 5.60 61.95 52.85
C VAL A 7 5.53 61.54 54.31
N ILE A 8 5.44 60.23 54.61
CA ILE A 8 5.80 59.68 55.94
C ILE A 8 6.43 58.27 55.76
N THR A 9 7.76 58.27 55.87
CA THR A 9 8.69 57.30 56.49
C THR A 9 8.54 55.77 56.34
N LEU A 10 9.55 55.20 55.67
CA LEU A 10 10.46 54.13 56.09
C LEU A 10 9.96 53.10 57.13
N PHE A 11 9.73 51.88 56.66
CA PHE A 11 10.03 50.66 57.41
C PHE A 11 10.80 49.70 56.50
N THR A 12 12.05 49.45 56.86
CA THR A 12 12.89 48.36 56.39
C THR A 12 12.31 47.03 56.82
N GLU A 13 12.00 46.14 55.88
CA GLU A 13 12.10 44.70 56.12
C GLU A 13 12.60 44.03 54.84
N GLU A 14 13.91 43.78 54.81
CA GLU A 14 14.53 42.78 53.95
C GLU A 14 13.85 41.43 54.19
N ARG A 15 13.16 40.89 53.18
CA ARG A 15 13.10 39.44 52.99
C ARG A 15 13.39 39.07 51.55
N ASN A 16 14.70 39.00 51.33
CA ASN A 16 15.36 38.11 50.41
C ASN A 16 14.72 36.71 50.42
N ASN A 17 13.89 36.40 49.42
CA ASN A 17 13.56 35.03 49.05
C ASN A 17 13.90 34.85 47.58
N ASN A 18 15.20 34.98 47.30
CA ASN A 18 15.84 34.23 46.21
C ASN A 18 15.63 32.73 46.46
N ILE A 19 14.51 32.19 46.00
CA ILE A 19 14.45 30.75 45.70
C ILE A 19 14.92 30.61 44.26
N CYS A 20 16.23 30.80 44.11
CA CYS A 20 16.94 30.34 42.94
C CYS A 20 17.03 28.82 43.10
N TYR A 21 16.10 28.08 42.48
CA TYR A 21 16.26 26.64 42.34
C TYR A 21 17.48 26.41 41.44
N PRO A 22 18.54 25.74 41.92
CA PRO A 22 19.53 25.23 40.98
C PRO A 22 18.84 24.11 40.20
N VAL A 23 18.35 24.41 39.00
CA VAL A 23 18.04 23.38 37.99
C VAL A 23 19.37 22.85 37.47
N SER A 24 20.14 22.22 38.35
CA SER A 24 21.17 21.27 37.98
C SER A 24 20.59 19.89 38.23
N THR A 25 19.53 19.56 37.48
CA THR A 25 19.08 18.18 37.34
C THR A 25 20.14 17.46 36.51
N LEU A 26 21.19 16.99 37.19
CA LEU A 26 21.99 15.87 36.71
C LEU A 26 21.00 14.73 36.48
N LEU A 27 20.67 14.51 35.20
CA LEU A 27 19.73 13.49 34.78
C LEU A 27 20.31 12.16 35.24
N GLU A 28 19.71 11.57 36.27
CA GLU A 28 20.12 10.29 36.82
C GLU A 28 20.26 9.27 35.68
N PRO A 29 21.35 8.51 35.57
CA PRO A 29 21.58 7.58 34.46
C PRO A 29 20.46 6.53 34.32
N SER A 30 19.70 6.27 35.39
CA SER A 30 18.50 5.44 35.41
C SER A 30 17.31 6.02 34.62
N VAL A 31 17.15 7.34 34.62
CA VAL A 31 16.12 8.07 33.86
C VAL A 31 16.50 8.10 32.38
N ILE A 32 17.79 8.27 32.06
CA ILE A 32 18.29 8.17 30.69
C ILE A 32 18.07 6.75 30.14
N ALA A 33 18.38 5.72 30.93
CA ALA A 33 18.22 4.33 30.51
C ALA A 33 16.76 3.97 30.22
N THR A 34 15.80 4.43 31.04
CA THR A 34 14.36 4.17 30.82
C THR A 34 13.82 4.88 29.59
N VAL A 35 14.26 6.12 29.32
CA VAL A 35 13.90 6.83 28.08
C VAL A 35 14.46 6.13 26.85
N ILE A 36 15.72 5.68 26.87
CA ILE A 36 16.34 4.96 25.76
C ILE A 36 15.61 3.62 25.51
N ILE A 37 15.31 2.85 26.55
CA ILE A 37 14.57 1.58 26.43
C ILE A 37 13.17 1.82 25.85
N GLY A 38 12.47 2.87 26.31
CA GLY A 38 11.17 3.25 25.76
C GLY A 38 11.23 3.66 24.29
N PHE A 39 12.29 4.37 23.89
CA PHE A 39 12.50 4.80 22.51
C PHE A 39 12.84 3.63 21.58
N VAL A 40 13.77 2.76 22.00
CA VAL A 40 14.16 1.54 21.27
C VAL A 40 12.98 0.56 21.15
N GLY A 41 12.20 0.38 22.22
CA GLY A 41 11.01 -0.46 22.22
C GLY A 41 9.93 0.05 21.25
N SER A 42 9.71 1.36 21.25
CA SER A 42 8.73 2.01 20.35
C SER A 42 9.16 1.94 18.89
N PHE A 43 10.46 2.12 18.61
CA PHE A 43 11.03 2.03 17.27
C PHE A 43 10.98 0.60 16.72
N GLY A 44 11.33 -0.39 17.54
CA GLY A 44 11.26 -1.81 17.18
C GLY A 44 9.83 -2.27 16.89
N LEU A 45 8.86 -1.82 17.69
CA LEU A 45 7.45 -2.13 17.46
C LEU A 45 6.94 -1.50 16.16
N TYR A 46 7.31 -0.24 15.89
CA TYR A 46 6.95 0.44 14.64
C TYR A 46 7.48 -0.29 13.40
N TRP A 47 8.76 -0.69 13.44
CA TRP A 47 9.38 -1.47 12.36
C TRP A 47 8.68 -2.81 12.13
N LYS A 48 8.38 -3.54 13.21
CA LYS A 48 7.63 -4.81 13.11
C LYS A 48 6.24 -4.59 12.51
N GLN A 49 5.52 -3.56 12.94
CA GLN A 49 4.20 -3.24 12.40
C GLN A 49 4.27 -2.88 10.91
N GLN A 50 5.28 -2.12 10.46
CA GLN A 50 5.45 -1.85 9.04
C GLN A 50 5.71 -3.13 8.23
N LYS A 51 6.60 -4.00 8.71
CA LYS A 51 6.91 -5.28 8.06
C LYS A 51 5.66 -6.16 7.95
N ASP A 52 4.86 -6.25 9.03
CA ASP A 52 3.61 -7.00 9.04
C ASP A 52 2.56 -6.41 8.09
N ARG A 53 2.43 -5.08 8.03
CA ARG A 53 1.51 -4.39 7.09
C ARG A 53 1.90 -4.65 5.64
N ARG A 54 3.18 -4.51 5.31
CA ARG A 54 3.73 -4.79 3.98
C ARG A 54 3.46 -6.23 3.56
N ARG A 55 3.72 -7.19 4.44
CA ARG A 55 3.48 -8.62 4.18
C ARG A 55 1.99 -8.93 3.98
N LYS A 56 1.12 -8.35 4.80
CA LYS A 56 -0.34 -8.51 4.64
C LYS A 56 -0.82 -7.95 3.30
N LEU A 57 -0.32 -6.78 2.91
CA LEU A 57 -0.63 -6.16 1.63
C LEU A 57 -0.20 -7.04 0.45
N ARG A 58 1.04 -7.55 0.43
CA ARG A 58 1.53 -8.48 -0.60
C ARG A 58 0.64 -9.71 -0.74
N LYS A 59 0.24 -10.32 0.39
CA LYS A 59 -0.66 -11.49 0.39
C LYS A 59 -2.04 -11.16 -0.17
N ALA A 60 -2.61 -10.01 0.21
CA ALA A 60 -3.91 -9.60 -0.27
C ALA A 60 -3.89 -9.35 -1.79
N LEU A 61 -2.90 -8.60 -2.28
CA LEU A 61 -2.71 -8.35 -3.71
C LEU A 61 -2.49 -9.64 -4.50
N ARG A 62 -1.60 -10.51 -4.00
CA ARG A 62 -1.37 -11.84 -4.59
C ARG A 62 -2.67 -12.62 -4.72
N SER A 63 -3.50 -12.66 -3.66
CA SER A 63 -4.76 -13.40 -3.67
C SER A 63 -5.77 -12.82 -4.68
N GLU A 64 -5.85 -11.49 -4.82
CA GLU A 64 -6.70 -10.84 -5.81
C GLU A 64 -6.23 -11.15 -7.24
N ILE A 65 -4.94 -10.96 -7.51
CA ILE A 65 -4.33 -11.24 -8.82
C ILE A 65 -4.46 -12.72 -9.18
N GLU A 66 -4.30 -13.62 -8.20
CA GLU A 66 -4.50 -15.06 -8.39
C GLU A 66 -5.97 -15.39 -8.71
N SER A 67 -6.93 -14.69 -8.10
CA SER A 67 -8.36 -14.87 -8.35
C SER A 67 -8.84 -14.39 -9.72
N CYS A 68 -8.04 -13.56 -10.41
CA CYS A 68 -8.30 -13.15 -11.79
C CYS A 68 -8.13 -14.35 -12.74
N ASP A 69 -9.20 -15.14 -12.93
CA ASP A 69 -9.19 -16.33 -13.77
C ASP A 69 -9.47 -15.96 -15.24
N THR A 70 -8.42 -15.92 -16.06
CA THR A 70 -8.53 -15.67 -17.51
C THR A 70 -8.77 -16.95 -18.32
N LYS A 71 -8.83 -18.14 -17.68
CA LYS A 71 -9.06 -19.42 -18.39
C LYS A 71 -10.29 -19.44 -19.30
N PRO A 72 -11.43 -18.80 -18.97
CA PRO A 72 -12.59 -18.76 -19.87
C PRO A 72 -12.25 -18.13 -21.23
N TYR A 73 -11.38 -17.12 -21.21
CA TYR A 73 -10.95 -16.38 -22.40
C TYR A 73 -9.86 -17.10 -23.18
N THR A 74 -9.03 -17.92 -22.51
CA THR A 74 -7.97 -18.68 -23.19
C THR A 74 -8.47 -19.98 -23.82
N LYS A 75 -9.50 -20.62 -23.27
CA LYS A 75 -10.10 -21.83 -23.87
C LYS A 75 -10.76 -21.56 -25.22
N ALA A 76 -11.29 -20.34 -25.41
CA ALA A 76 -11.82 -19.88 -26.70
C ALA A 76 -10.75 -19.75 -27.80
N ILE A 77 -9.45 -19.74 -27.44
CA ILE A 77 -8.32 -19.56 -28.37
C ILE A 77 -7.80 -20.91 -28.90
N THR A 78 -7.96 -21.99 -28.14
CA THR A 78 -7.31 -23.29 -28.42
C THR A 78 -8.22 -24.33 -29.09
N SER A 79 -9.50 -24.04 -29.30
CA SER A 79 -10.38 -24.89 -30.09
C SER A 79 -10.08 -24.69 -31.58
N ASP A 80 -9.46 -25.70 -32.21
CA ASP A 80 -9.17 -25.82 -33.65
C ASP A 80 -10.42 -25.80 -34.57
N GLU A 81 -11.61 -25.55 -34.01
CA GLU A 81 -12.86 -25.48 -34.76
C GLU A 81 -13.04 -24.07 -35.32
N ALA A 82 -12.72 -23.96 -36.60
CA ALA A 82 -12.89 -22.82 -37.48
C ALA A 82 -14.37 -22.44 -37.74
N ASP A 83 -15.23 -22.54 -36.73
CA ASP A 83 -16.50 -21.83 -36.70
C ASP A 83 -16.32 -20.57 -35.87
N PHE A 84 -15.89 -19.51 -36.55
CA PHE A 84 -15.85 -18.13 -36.03
C PHE A 84 -17.24 -17.56 -35.71
N ASP A 85 -18.30 -18.38 -35.74
CA ASP A 85 -19.66 -18.01 -35.42
C ASP A 85 -19.94 -18.31 -33.94
N GLY A 86 -19.67 -17.33 -33.08
CA GLY A 86 -20.05 -17.42 -31.66
C GLY A 86 -18.90 -17.39 -30.66
N TRP A 87 -17.93 -16.48 -30.85
CA TRP A 87 -17.05 -16.05 -29.76
C TRP A 87 -17.90 -15.50 -28.60
N LEU A 88 -18.27 -16.37 -27.66
CA LEU A 88 -18.88 -16.02 -26.38
C LEU A 88 -17.78 -15.44 -25.50
N ILE A 89 -17.35 -14.21 -25.81
CA ILE A 89 -16.59 -13.39 -24.86
C ILE A 89 -17.48 -13.32 -23.61
N PRO A 90 -17.03 -13.81 -22.44
CA PRO A 90 -17.81 -13.71 -21.22
C PRO A 90 -18.27 -12.25 -21.01
N GLU A 91 -19.53 -12.06 -20.60
CA GLU A 91 -20.07 -10.72 -20.33
C GLU A 91 -19.35 -10.01 -19.17
N THR A 92 -18.79 -10.80 -18.24
CA THR A 92 -18.13 -10.32 -17.04
C THR A 92 -16.61 -10.35 -17.17
N SER A 93 -16.00 -9.20 -16.89
CA SER A 93 -14.55 -9.07 -16.76
C SER A 93 -14.03 -9.99 -15.64
N PRO A 94 -12.95 -10.74 -15.87
CA PRO A 94 -12.34 -11.58 -14.84
C PRO A 94 -11.44 -10.76 -13.89
N PHE A 95 -11.24 -9.47 -14.18
CA PHE A 95 -10.32 -8.60 -13.46
C PHE A 95 -11.07 -7.82 -12.39
N THR A 96 -10.69 -8.04 -11.12
CA THR A 96 -11.14 -7.26 -9.98
C THR A 96 -9.98 -6.43 -9.44
N SER A 97 -10.24 -5.20 -9.00
CA SER A 97 -9.23 -4.29 -8.46
C SER A 97 -9.59 -3.78 -7.05
N ASP A 98 -10.38 -4.53 -6.31
CA ASP A 98 -10.95 -4.09 -5.02
C ASP A 98 -9.87 -3.95 -3.96
N ILE A 99 -8.99 -4.94 -3.81
CA ILE A 99 -7.86 -4.91 -2.88
C ILE A 99 -6.89 -3.81 -3.27
N TYR A 100 -6.54 -3.69 -4.55
CA TYR A 100 -5.71 -2.60 -5.04
C TYR A 100 -6.30 -1.23 -4.68
N THR A 101 -7.56 -0.99 -5.05
CA THR A 101 -8.25 0.30 -4.84
C THR A 101 -8.36 0.63 -3.36
N ASN A 102 -8.81 -0.33 -2.55
CA ASN A 102 -9.01 -0.14 -1.10
C ASN A 102 -7.69 0.00 -0.33
N ASN A 103 -6.56 -0.41 -0.90
CA ASN A 103 -5.25 -0.32 -0.25
C ASN A 103 -4.30 0.68 -0.93
N THR A 104 -4.79 1.56 -1.80
CA THR A 104 -3.96 2.56 -2.51
C THR A 104 -3.09 3.39 -1.56
N SER A 105 -3.61 3.74 -0.38
CA SER A 105 -2.85 4.47 0.66
C SER A 105 -1.70 3.68 1.28
N ASN A 106 -1.76 2.36 1.23
CA ASN A 106 -0.76 1.45 1.77
C ASN A 106 0.20 0.92 0.70
N ILE A 107 -0.03 1.19 -0.59
CA ILE A 107 0.84 0.75 -1.69
C ILE A 107 2.27 1.27 -1.53
N GLY A 108 2.45 2.47 -0.97
CA GLY A 108 3.76 3.04 -0.66
C GLY A 108 4.60 2.26 0.37
N LEU A 109 4.07 1.18 0.96
CA LEU A 109 4.86 0.25 1.79
C LEU A 109 5.66 -0.76 0.96
N LEU A 110 5.34 -0.93 -0.33
CA LEU A 110 6.04 -1.80 -1.26
C LEU A 110 7.27 -1.08 -1.84
N SER A 111 8.19 -1.81 -2.45
CA SER A 111 9.30 -1.16 -3.18
C SER A 111 8.79 -0.54 -4.48
N ASP A 112 9.47 0.50 -4.97
CA ASP A 112 9.10 1.20 -6.21
C ASP A 112 8.90 0.24 -7.40
N GLU A 113 9.79 -0.74 -7.55
CA GLU A 113 9.68 -1.82 -8.56
C GLU A 113 8.35 -2.61 -8.45
N GLU A 114 7.92 -2.92 -7.23
CA GLU A 114 6.66 -3.66 -6.99
C GLU A 114 5.46 -2.78 -7.33
N ILE A 115 5.53 -1.49 -6.99
CA ILE A 115 4.47 -0.52 -7.26
C ILE A 115 4.29 -0.37 -8.76
N GLU A 116 5.37 -0.20 -9.51
CA GLU A 116 5.37 -0.10 -10.96
C GLU A 116 4.74 -1.34 -11.60
N ASP A 117 5.22 -2.54 -11.25
CA ASP A 117 4.67 -3.80 -11.79
C ASP A 117 3.16 -3.97 -11.49
N ILE A 118 2.72 -3.57 -10.29
CA ILE A 118 1.31 -3.64 -9.88
C ILE A 118 0.46 -2.63 -10.68
N VAL A 119 0.92 -1.39 -10.78
CA VAL A 119 0.21 -0.32 -11.49
C VAL A 119 0.08 -0.67 -12.97
N ASP A 120 1.14 -1.18 -13.58
CA ASP A 120 1.14 -1.61 -14.99
C ASP A 120 0.12 -2.74 -15.23
N PHE A 121 0.11 -3.75 -14.36
CA PHE A 121 -0.86 -4.84 -14.43
C PHE A 121 -2.31 -4.34 -14.36
N TYR A 122 -2.65 -3.52 -13.36
CA TYR A 122 -4.02 -3.02 -13.21
C TYR A 122 -4.41 -2.01 -14.30
N SER A 123 -3.45 -1.28 -14.86
CA SER A 123 -3.68 -0.38 -16.00
C SER A 123 -4.07 -1.16 -17.25
N GLU A 124 -3.32 -2.22 -17.58
CA GLU A 124 -3.65 -3.11 -18.71
C GLU A 124 -4.97 -3.86 -18.46
N ALA A 125 -5.21 -4.33 -17.23
CA ALA A 125 -6.46 -5.02 -16.87
C ALA A 125 -7.69 -4.12 -17.07
N HIS A 126 -7.57 -2.84 -16.70
CA HIS A 126 -8.62 -1.85 -16.91
C HIS A 126 -8.86 -1.55 -18.39
N MET A 127 -7.82 -1.56 -19.22
CA MET A 127 -7.97 -1.42 -20.68
C MET A 127 -8.68 -2.63 -21.29
N ALA A 128 -8.29 -3.85 -20.88
CA ALA A 128 -8.95 -5.07 -21.33
C ALA A 128 -10.43 -5.11 -20.91
N GLU A 129 -10.77 -4.68 -19.69
CA GLU A 129 -12.16 -4.55 -19.25
C GLU A 129 -12.97 -3.60 -20.14
N LYS A 130 -12.40 -2.45 -20.52
CA LYS A 130 -13.05 -1.51 -21.45
C LYS A 130 -13.29 -2.15 -22.82
N GLU A 131 -12.34 -2.93 -23.31
CA GLU A 131 -12.46 -3.64 -24.59
C GLU A 131 -13.56 -4.72 -24.53
N ILE A 132 -13.65 -5.48 -23.44
CA ILE A 132 -14.74 -6.46 -23.20
C ILE A 132 -16.10 -5.75 -23.20
N LYS A 133 -16.22 -4.64 -22.45
CA LYS A 133 -17.48 -3.86 -22.40
C LYS A 133 -17.87 -3.30 -23.77
N ARG A 134 -16.90 -2.83 -24.57
CA ARG A 134 -17.14 -2.36 -25.94
C ARG A 134 -17.62 -3.47 -26.87
N ALA A 135 -17.04 -4.66 -26.76
CA ALA A 135 -17.45 -5.82 -27.55
C ALA A 135 -18.93 -6.21 -27.28
N HIS A 136 -19.43 -6.00 -26.06
CA HIS A 136 -20.82 -6.27 -25.69
C HIS A 136 -21.79 -5.10 -25.92
N GLY A 137 -21.30 -3.86 -25.92
CA GLY A 137 -22.14 -2.65 -25.95
C GLY A 137 -22.70 -2.27 -27.33
N ASP A 138 -21.99 -2.57 -28.42
CA ASP A 138 -22.39 -2.18 -29.78
C ASP A 138 -22.08 -3.29 -30.79
N ARG A 139 -23.12 -4.00 -31.27
CA ARG A 139 -23.01 -5.14 -32.20
C ARG A 139 -22.32 -4.79 -33.53
N GLU A 140 -22.37 -3.52 -33.94
CA GLU A 140 -21.72 -2.98 -35.14
C GLU A 140 -20.23 -2.65 -34.89
N THR A 141 -19.85 -2.25 -33.68
CA THR A 141 -18.44 -2.08 -33.28
C THR A 141 -17.76 -3.38 -32.86
N ALA A 142 -18.53 -4.39 -32.43
CA ALA A 142 -18.03 -5.73 -32.12
C ALA A 142 -17.45 -6.43 -33.37
N LEU A 143 -18.01 -6.19 -34.56
CA LEU A 143 -17.43 -6.64 -35.83
C LEU A 143 -16.17 -5.87 -36.25
N ALA A 144 -16.04 -4.60 -35.81
CA ALA A 144 -14.87 -3.77 -36.08
C ALA A 144 -13.71 -4.00 -35.09
N ASN A 145 -14.04 -4.43 -33.86
CA ASN A 145 -13.09 -4.80 -32.84
C ASN A 145 -12.53 -6.17 -33.17
N ASN A 146 -11.32 -6.18 -33.70
CA ASN A 146 -10.60 -7.39 -34.06
C ASN A 146 -10.48 -8.31 -32.82
N PRO A 147 -11.17 -9.46 -32.74
CA PRO A 147 -11.12 -10.36 -31.59
C PRO A 147 -9.69 -10.81 -31.28
N PHE A 148 -8.80 -10.84 -32.28
CA PHE A 148 -7.38 -11.09 -32.10
C PHE A 148 -6.67 -10.07 -31.19
N ILE A 149 -7.10 -8.80 -31.19
CA ILE A 149 -6.50 -7.77 -30.31
C ILE A 149 -6.84 -8.07 -28.85
N LEU A 150 -8.12 -8.34 -28.57
CA LEU A 150 -8.58 -8.69 -27.22
C LEU A 150 -7.90 -9.97 -26.73
N ILE A 151 -7.81 -10.99 -27.60
CA ILE A 151 -7.10 -12.25 -27.34
C ILE A 151 -5.65 -12.01 -26.95
N ASN A 152 -4.92 -11.27 -27.79
CA ASN A 152 -3.50 -11.03 -27.58
C ASN A 152 -3.28 -10.25 -26.27
N ARG A 153 -4.13 -9.26 -26.00
CA ARG A 153 -4.08 -8.48 -24.76
C ARG A 153 -4.38 -9.33 -23.52
N ILE A 154 -5.39 -10.20 -23.55
CA ILE A 154 -5.67 -11.14 -22.45
C ILE A 154 -4.51 -12.12 -22.25
N PHE A 155 -3.89 -12.58 -23.32
CA PHE A 155 -2.71 -13.46 -23.24
C PHE A 155 -1.51 -12.74 -22.60
N GLN A 156 -1.23 -11.51 -23.02
CA GLN A 156 -0.18 -10.67 -22.42
C GLN A 156 -0.45 -10.41 -20.94
N LEU A 157 -1.69 -10.07 -20.58
CA LEU A 157 -2.13 -9.89 -19.19
C LEU A 157 -1.94 -11.15 -18.35
N ASN A 158 -2.22 -12.33 -18.90
CA ASN A 158 -2.01 -13.59 -18.19
C ASN A 158 -0.51 -13.88 -17.97
N ASN A 159 0.35 -13.52 -18.94
CA ASN A 159 1.79 -13.63 -18.76
C ASN A 159 2.29 -12.67 -17.67
N GLN A 160 1.88 -11.40 -17.73
CA GLN A 160 2.19 -10.39 -16.71
C GLN A 160 1.70 -10.83 -15.32
N ARG A 161 0.47 -11.35 -15.23
CA ARG A 161 -0.07 -11.94 -14.00
C ARG A 161 0.85 -13.01 -13.43
N ASN A 162 1.28 -13.97 -14.26
CA ASN A 162 2.14 -15.06 -13.81
C ASN A 162 3.53 -14.56 -13.37
N GLU A 163 4.09 -13.56 -14.06
CA GLU A 163 5.37 -12.95 -13.66
C GLU A 163 5.25 -12.17 -12.36
N LEU A 164 4.19 -11.37 -12.20
CA LEU A 164 3.91 -10.61 -10.99
C LEU A 164 3.69 -11.53 -9.79
N LEU A 165 2.92 -12.61 -9.95
CA LEU A 165 2.74 -13.61 -8.91
C LEU A 165 4.07 -14.25 -8.48
N LYS A 166 4.96 -14.57 -9.43
CA LYS A 166 6.31 -15.08 -9.11
C LYS A 166 7.14 -14.06 -8.35
N LYS A 167 7.12 -12.78 -8.75
CA LYS A 167 7.83 -11.69 -8.05
C LYS A 167 7.31 -11.52 -6.62
N LEU A 168 5.99 -11.48 -6.44
CA LEU A 168 5.36 -11.37 -5.12
C LEU A 168 5.68 -12.57 -4.23
N ASP A 169 5.65 -13.80 -4.76
CA ASP A 169 5.98 -15.01 -4.02
C ASP A 169 7.45 -15.04 -3.57
N LYS A 170 8.37 -14.61 -4.45
CA LYS A 170 9.79 -14.47 -4.11
C LYS A 170 9.98 -13.51 -2.94
N LYS A 171 9.43 -12.29 -3.03
CA LYS A 171 9.55 -11.27 -1.98
C LYS A 171 8.89 -11.71 -0.67
N LEU A 172 7.78 -12.44 -0.73
CA LEU A 172 7.11 -13.02 0.44
C LEU A 172 7.96 -14.12 1.10
N GLY A 173 8.69 -14.90 0.30
CA GLY A 173 9.64 -15.92 0.74
C GLY A 173 10.86 -15.32 1.42
N ASP A 174 11.47 -14.31 0.80
CA ASP A 174 12.65 -13.60 1.35
C ASP A 174 12.33 -12.98 2.72
N GLU A 175 11.14 -12.41 2.88
CA GLU A 175 10.68 -11.79 4.13
C GLU A 175 10.38 -12.81 5.24
N LYS A 176 10.13 -14.08 4.90
CA LYS A 176 9.92 -15.18 5.87
C LYS A 176 11.25 -15.64 6.48
N ILE A 177 12.33 -15.67 5.70
CA ILE A 177 13.66 -16.12 6.14
C ILE A 177 14.27 -15.10 7.13
N ASP A 178 14.00 -13.82 6.90
CA ASP A 178 14.46 -12.71 7.73
C ASP A 178 13.77 -12.61 9.11
N LEU A 179 12.76 -13.46 9.40
CA LEU A 179 12.15 -13.57 10.72
C LEU A 179 12.77 -14.70 11.56
N THR A 180 13.33 -15.71 10.90
CA THR A 180 14.03 -16.84 11.54
C THR A 180 15.47 -16.53 11.91
N SER A 181 16.08 -15.47 11.35
CA SER A 181 17.44 -15.02 11.65
C SER A 181 17.56 -14.16 12.91
N ILE A 182 16.43 -13.76 13.51
CA ILE A 182 16.37 -12.86 14.69
C ILE A 182 15.99 -13.64 15.97
N ILE A 183 15.75 -14.96 15.87
CA ILE A 183 15.52 -15.88 17.00
C ILE A 183 16.78 -16.72 17.21
#